data_AF-A0A2P5CC31-F1
#
_entry.id   AF-A0A2P5CC31-F1
#
_cell.length_a   1.000
_cell.length_b   1.000
_cell.length_c   1.000
_cell.angle_alpha   90.00
_cell.angle_beta   90.00
_cell.angle_gamma   90.00
#
_symmetry.space_group_name_H-M   'P 1'
#
loop_
_entity.id
_entity.type
_entity.pdbx_description
1 polymer ?
#
loop_
_entity_poly.entity_id
_entity_poly.type
_entity_poly.pdbx_seq_one_letter_code
_entity_poly.pdbx_strand_id
1 'polypeptide(L)'
;LINRGPSVPLDYRIPEEVWSDKEVNLSFLKIFGCLFYVHIGPANRSELDPKSKKCFCIGYDDAEFGYCFWDDQNRKIIRSRDVIFNEEVMYKDRLGTGADSVCPEVKRLG
;
A
#
# COMPACT_ATOMS: atom_id res chain seq x y z
N LEU A 1 0.65 -2.59 -14.33
CA LEU A 1 1.70 -1.54 -14.48
C LEU A 1 2.39 -1.53 -15.87
N ILE A 2 1.85 -2.20 -16.89
CA ILE A 2 2.56 -2.44 -18.16
C ILE A 2 2.94 -1.15 -18.90
N ASN A 3 2.07 -0.12 -18.87
CA ASN A 3 2.29 1.13 -19.60
C ASN A 3 2.80 2.29 -18.73
N ARG A 4 3.16 2.01 -17.47
CA ARG A 4 3.59 3.00 -16.46
C ARG A 4 5.08 2.90 -16.09
N GLY A 5 5.84 2.12 -16.86
CA GLY A 5 7.29 1.99 -16.72
C GLY A 5 8.03 2.57 -17.93
N PRO A 6 9.35 2.84 -17.80
CA PRO A 6 10.16 3.32 -18.92
C PRO A 6 10.22 2.28 -20.03
N SER A 7 10.11 2.73 -21.28
CA SER A 7 10.09 1.88 -22.47
C SER A 7 11.26 2.19 -23.40
N VAL A 8 12.10 1.20 -23.70
CA VAL A 8 13.29 1.37 -24.56
C VAL A 8 12.93 1.88 -25.96
N PRO A 9 11.90 1.36 -26.67
CA PRO A 9 11.49 1.89 -27.96
C PRO A 9 10.99 3.35 -27.95
N LEU A 10 10.74 3.91 -26.77
CA LEU A 10 10.27 5.29 -26.58
C LEU A 10 11.33 6.16 -25.90
N ASP A 11 12.62 5.85 -26.08
CA ASP A 11 13.74 6.57 -25.43
C ASP A 11 13.57 6.67 -23.90
N TYR A 12 13.15 5.56 -23.28
CA TYR A 12 12.87 5.45 -21.84
C TYR A 12 11.69 6.31 -21.33
N ARG A 13 10.90 6.91 -22.22
CA ARG A 13 9.64 7.56 -21.85
C ARG A 13 8.60 6.54 -21.38
N ILE A 14 7.66 7.01 -20.57
CA ILE A 14 6.54 6.20 -20.09
C ILE A 14 5.48 6.10 -21.20
N PRO A 15 5.12 4.89 -21.68
CA PRO A 15 4.15 4.72 -22.77
C PRO A 15 2.83 5.45 -22.52
N GLU A 16 2.34 5.44 -21.27
CA GLU A 16 1.10 6.12 -20.92
C GLU A 16 1.17 7.64 -21.03
N GLU A 17 2.35 8.24 -20.84
CA GLU A 17 2.54 9.67 -21.05
C GLU A 17 2.58 10.01 -22.54
N VAL A 18 3.23 9.14 -23.34
CA VAL A 18 3.37 9.35 -24.79
C VAL A 18 2.02 9.29 -25.51
N TRP A 19 1.14 8.36 -25.16
CA TRP A 19 -0.12 8.18 -25.90
C TRP A 19 -1.27 9.09 -25.44
N SER A 20 -1.11 9.77 -24.30
CA SER A 20 -2.18 10.53 -23.62
C SER A 20 -1.83 12.01 -23.52
N ASP A 21 -0.58 12.36 -23.82
CA ASP A 21 0.01 13.68 -23.66
C ASP A 21 -0.20 14.25 -22.24
N LYS A 22 -0.25 13.38 -21.22
CA LYS A 22 -0.42 13.72 -19.81
C LYS A 22 0.60 13.00 -18.97
N GLU A 23 1.17 13.70 -17.99
CA GLU A 23 2.02 13.06 -16.98
C GLU A 23 1.25 12.00 -16.19
N VAL A 24 1.92 10.89 -15.90
CA VAL A 24 1.33 9.80 -15.14
C VAL A 24 1.52 10.06 -13.65
N ASN A 25 0.42 10.03 -12.89
CA ASN A 25 0.53 10.02 -11.44
C ASN A 25 1.02 8.65 -10.96
N LEU A 26 2.23 8.60 -10.39
CA LEU A 26 2.83 7.41 -9.80
C LEU A 26 2.77 7.41 -8.26
N SER A 27 2.06 8.35 -7.63
CA SER A 27 1.98 8.47 -6.16
C SER A 27 1.32 7.26 -5.49
N PHE A 28 0.57 6.46 -6.26
CA PHE A 28 -0.01 5.18 -5.84
C PHE A 28 1.01 4.03 -5.79
N LEU A 29 2.19 4.19 -6.40
CA LEU A 29 3.27 3.22 -6.24
C LEU A 29 3.88 3.37 -4.85
N LYS A 30 4.09 2.22 -4.21
CA LYS A 30 4.65 2.02 -2.89
C LYS A 30 5.69 0.92 -2.89
N ILE A 31 6.68 1.03 -2.01
CA ILE A 31 7.77 0.05 -1.91
C ILE A 31 7.22 -1.32 -1.51
N PHE A 32 7.61 -2.36 -2.25
CA PHE A 32 7.24 -3.73 -1.92
C PHE A 32 7.76 -4.11 -0.52
N GLY A 33 6.90 -4.73 0.29
CA GLY A 33 7.22 -5.12 1.65
C GLY A 33 7.18 -4.00 2.67
N CYS A 34 6.83 -2.75 2.31
CA CYS A 34 6.70 -1.70 3.29
C CYS A 34 5.44 -1.86 4.15
N LEU A 35 5.43 -1.14 5.26
CA LEU A 35 4.39 -1.24 6.27
C LEU A 35 3.13 -0.46 5.86
N PHE A 36 1.98 -1.09 6.05
CA PHE A 36 0.66 -0.50 5.86
C PHE A 36 -0.23 -0.70 7.09
N TYR A 37 -1.13 0.24 7.30
CA TYR A 37 -2.20 0.21 8.29
C TYR A 37 -3.53 0.19 7.53
N VAL A 38 -4.15 -0.98 7.48
CA VAL A 38 -5.43 -1.18 6.79
C VAL A 38 -6.57 -0.80 7.72
N HIS A 39 -7.49 0.06 7.29
CA HIS A 39 -8.61 0.46 8.13
C HIS A 39 -9.54 -0.72 8.45
N ILE A 40 -9.96 -0.82 9.73
CA ILE A 40 -10.99 -1.77 10.16
C ILE A 40 -12.28 -0.98 10.35
N GLY A 41 -13.26 -1.25 9.48
CA GLY A 41 -14.57 -0.61 9.53
C GLY A 41 -15.30 -0.89 10.86
N PRO A 42 -16.18 0.02 11.30
CA PRO A 42 -16.88 -0.07 12.59
C PRO A 42 -17.73 -1.34 12.74
N ALA A 43 -18.24 -1.92 11.65
CA ALA A 43 -19.01 -3.17 11.69
C ALA A 43 -18.17 -4.40 12.06
N ASN A 44 -16.84 -4.32 11.92
CA ASN A 44 -15.92 -5.43 12.16
C ASN A 44 -15.10 -5.26 13.46
N ARG A 45 -15.49 -4.33 14.34
CA ARG A 45 -14.76 -4.02 15.57
C ARG A 45 -15.68 -3.52 16.67
N SER A 46 -15.37 -3.84 17.92
CA SER A 46 -15.98 -3.22 19.10
C SER A 46 -15.39 -1.83 19.38
N GLU A 47 -15.97 -1.09 20.32
CA GLU A 47 -15.55 0.29 20.64
C GLU A 47 -14.08 0.37 21.08
N LEU A 48 -13.60 -0.66 21.78
CA LEU A 48 -12.23 -0.76 22.30
C LEU A 48 -11.25 -1.40 21.32
N ASP A 49 -11.73 -1.95 20.21
CA ASP A 49 -10.86 -2.63 19.25
C ASP A 49 -10.08 -1.63 18.38
N PRO A 50 -8.85 -1.99 17.97
CA PRO A 50 -8.04 -1.17 17.07
C PRO A 50 -8.79 -0.73 15.81
N LYS A 51 -8.57 0.52 15.40
CA LYS A 51 -9.18 1.13 14.19
C LYS A 51 -8.51 0.71 12.89
N SER A 52 -7.35 0.08 12.97
CA SER A 52 -6.57 -0.34 11.82
C SER A 52 -5.72 -1.57 12.12
N LYS A 53 -5.24 -2.21 11.07
CA LYS A 53 -4.42 -3.42 11.13
C LYS A 53 -3.08 -3.24 10.44
N LYS A 54 -2.01 -3.58 11.15
CA LYS A 54 -0.65 -3.64 10.63
C LYS A 54 -0.51 -4.78 9.60
N CYS A 55 -0.17 -4.45 8.36
CA CYS A 55 0.04 -5.40 7.25
C CYS A 55 1.23 -4.97 6.40
N PHE A 56 1.77 -5.84 5.54
CA PHE A 56 2.89 -5.50 4.66
C PHE A 56 2.50 -5.59 3.18
N CYS A 57 2.94 -4.64 2.36
CA CYS A 57 2.63 -4.63 0.93
C CYS A 57 3.22 -5.85 0.21
N ILE A 58 2.38 -6.57 -0.54
CA ILE A 58 2.82 -7.66 -1.44
C ILE A 58 2.56 -7.35 -2.91
N GLY A 59 1.94 -6.21 -3.20
CA GLY A 59 1.71 -5.76 -4.56
C GLY A 59 0.39 -5.02 -4.73
N TYR A 60 -0.07 -5.00 -5.97
CA TYR A 60 -1.26 -4.29 -6.41
C TYR A 60 -2.25 -5.30 -6.96
N ASP A 61 -3.52 -5.11 -6.65
CA ASP A 61 -4.61 -5.86 -7.24
C ASP A 61 -5.14 -5.12 -8.47
N ASP A 62 -6.01 -5.79 -9.23
CA ASP A 62 -6.76 -5.13 -10.30
C ASP A 62 -7.55 -3.93 -9.75
N ALA A 63 -7.88 -3.01 -10.66
CA ALA A 63 -8.32 -1.65 -10.34
C ALA A 63 -9.42 -1.57 -9.27
N GLU A 64 -10.25 -2.61 -9.09
CA GLU A 64 -11.33 -2.71 -8.10
C GLU A 64 -10.84 -2.76 -6.63
N PHE A 65 -9.75 -3.46 -6.32
CA PHE A 65 -9.38 -3.76 -4.91
C PHE A 65 -8.15 -3.01 -4.38
N GLY A 66 -7.44 -2.27 -5.24
CA GLY A 66 -6.33 -1.42 -4.83
C GLY A 66 -5.06 -2.20 -4.53
N TYR A 67 -4.67 -2.28 -3.27
CA TYR A 67 -3.41 -2.91 -2.84
C TYR A 67 -3.66 -4.28 -2.23
N CYS A 68 -2.67 -5.16 -2.36
CA CYS A 68 -2.60 -6.47 -1.72
C CYS A 68 -1.61 -6.43 -0.55
N PHE A 69 -2.02 -7.00 0.59
CA PHE A 69 -1.23 -6.99 1.82
C PHE A 69 -1.10 -8.37 2.45
N TRP A 70 0.04 -8.63 3.08
CA TRP A 70 0.28 -9.75 3.96
C TRP A 70 -0.01 -9.37 5.42
N ASP A 71 -0.98 -10.07 6.01
CA ASP A 71 -1.29 -10.03 7.43
C ASP A 71 -0.45 -11.10 8.14
N ASP A 72 0.67 -10.69 8.72
CA ASP A 72 1.63 -11.62 9.33
C ASP A 72 1.04 -12.36 10.54
N GLN A 73 0.12 -11.73 11.27
CA GLN A 73 -0.52 -12.31 12.44
C GLN A 73 -1.50 -13.42 12.07
N ASN A 74 -2.29 -13.23 11.01
CA ASN A 74 -3.36 -14.17 10.63
C ASN A 74 -3.00 -15.01 9.41
N ARG A 75 -1.78 -14.85 8.88
CA ARG A 75 -1.26 -15.61 7.74
C ARG A 75 -2.19 -15.58 6.53
N LYS A 76 -2.72 -14.40 6.20
CA LYS A 76 -3.68 -14.22 5.10
C LYS A 76 -3.38 -13.00 4.25
N ILE A 77 -3.91 -13.02 3.04
CA ILE A 77 -3.88 -11.87 2.13
C ILE A 77 -5.10 -10.98 2.42
N ILE A 78 -4.86 -9.68 2.57
CA ILE A 78 -5.90 -8.65 2.71
C ILE A 78 -5.83 -7.73 1.49
N ARG A 79 -6.99 -7.29 1.00
CA ARG A 79 -7.12 -6.32 -0.07
C ARG A 79 -7.85 -5.09 0.44
N SER A 80 -7.33 -3.90 0.19
CA SER A 80 -7.98 -2.64 0.59
C SER A 80 -7.41 -1.43 -0.13
N ARG A 81 -8.24 -0.40 -0.31
CA ARG A 81 -7.84 0.95 -0.72
C ARG A 81 -7.72 1.92 0.45
N ASP A 82 -8.43 1.68 1.55
CA ASP A 82 -8.46 2.56 2.73
C ASP A 82 -7.32 2.18 3.68
N VAL A 83 -6.17 2.79 3.42
CA VAL A 83 -4.90 2.45 4.05
C VAL A 83 -4.01 3.66 4.29
N ILE A 84 -3.16 3.56 5.30
CA ILE A 84 -2.03 4.46 5.55
C ILE A 84 -0.74 3.66 5.41
N PHE A 85 0.32 4.25 4.87
CA PHE A 85 1.59 3.55 4.64
C PHE A 85 2.76 4.23 5.37
N ASN A 86 3.77 3.43 5.73
CA ASN A 86 5.06 3.87 6.23
C ASN A 86 6.15 3.12 5.45
N GLU A 87 6.83 3.84 4.55
CA GLU A 87 7.87 3.31 3.67
C GLU A 87 9.25 3.21 4.34
N GLU A 88 9.39 3.66 5.59
CA GLU A 88 10.62 3.52 6.38
C GLU A 88 10.71 2.16 7.08
N VAL A 89 9.57 1.47 7.24
CA VAL A 89 9.50 0.18 7.91
C VAL A 89 9.19 -0.91 6.89
N MET A 90 10.08 -1.89 6.80
CA MET A 90 9.95 -3.02 5.88
C MET A 90 9.62 -4.31 6.60
N TYR A 91 9.06 -5.27 5.87
CA TYR A 91 8.75 -6.61 6.37
C TYR A 91 9.97 -7.29 7.00
N LYS A 92 11.17 -7.11 6.44
CA LYS A 92 12.42 -7.67 6.98
C LYS A 92 12.77 -7.12 8.37
N ASP A 93 12.35 -5.90 8.69
CA ASP A 93 12.71 -5.23 9.95
C ASP A 93 11.93 -5.82 11.15
N ARG A 94 10.86 -6.60 10.89
CA ARG A 94 10.05 -7.26 11.93
C ARG A 94 10.83 -8.25 12.80
N LEU A 95 11.96 -8.73 12.31
CA LEU A 95 12.83 -9.68 13.02
C LEU A 95 13.84 -8.98 13.94
N GLY A 96 14.07 -7.67 13.76
CA GLY A 96 15.14 -6.92 14.42
C GLY A 96 14.69 -6.06 15.60
N THR A 97 13.41 -5.73 15.71
CA THR A 97 12.94 -4.78 16.73
C THR A 97 11.53 -5.15 17.18
N GLY A 98 11.33 -5.26 18.50
CA GLY A 98 10.03 -5.26 19.15
C GLY A 98 9.35 -3.89 19.04
N ALA A 99 9.15 -3.43 17.80
CA ALA A 99 8.54 -2.15 17.49
C ALA A 99 7.02 -2.31 17.46
N ASP A 100 6.43 -2.15 18.64
CA ASP A 100 5.04 -1.75 18.79
C ASP A 100 4.88 -0.35 18.16
N SER A 101 4.68 -0.36 16.84
CA SER A 101 4.49 0.84 16.04
C SER A 101 3.06 1.33 16.25
N VAL A 102 2.90 2.34 17.10
CA VAL A 102 1.67 3.13 17.26
C VAL A 102 1.13 3.51 15.89
N CYS A 103 -0.17 3.29 15.66
CA CYS A 103 -0.83 3.75 14.43
C CYS A 103 -0.74 5.28 14.41
N PRO A 104 -0.06 5.91 13.45
CA PRO A 104 -0.05 7.36 13.37
C PRO A 104 -1.48 7.85 13.13
N GLU A 105 -1.93 8.79 13.94
CA GLU A 105 -3.24 9.43 13.79
C GLU A 105 -3.13 10.51 12.73
N VAL A 106 -3.66 10.29 11.51
CA VAL A 106 -3.63 11.34 10.49
C VAL A 106 -4.86 11.39 9.60
N LYS A 107 -5.25 12.64 9.31
CA LYS A 107 -6.46 13.12 8.63
C LYS A 107 -6.64 12.48 7.25
N ARG A 108 -7.89 12.08 6.95
CA ARG A 108 -8.34 11.69 5.61
C ARG A 108 -7.95 12.78 4.61
N LEU A 109 -7.16 12.43 3.58
CA LEU A 109 -7.22 13.18 2.33
C LEU A 109 -8.53 12.79 1.65
N GLY A 110 -9.43 13.76 1.56
CA GLY A 110 -10.66 13.69 0.77
C GLY A 110 -10.40 13.93 -0.71
#